data_AF-A0A087Y4Q7-F1
#
_entry.id   AF-A0A087Y4Q7-F1
#
_cell.length_a   1.000
_cell.length_b   1.000
_cell.length_c   1.000
_cell.angle_alpha   90.00
_cell.angle_beta   90.00
_cell.angle_gamma   90.00
#
_symmetry.space_group_name_H-M   'P 1'
#
loop_
_entity.id
_entity.type
_entity.pdbx_description
1 polymer ?
#
loop_
_entity_poly.entity_id
_entity_poly.type
_entity_poly.pdbx_seq_one_letter_code
_entity_poly.pdbx_strand_id
1 'polypeptide(L)'
;MVRVKSRYLLCEINVSDRRDLLKLDDRAVAGSVKAAVARTHGDYGAALCSIRFCVKYLNAHTGIVFLRFHKGFYKLLWSALPFITSIECRGQIIPCFLNCLHVGGTIRTCQKFLIRYNTRQLHQMLPKYKNKGNEEKRKIQEAILSCSLTGGGNKALEDELESEEEDDEFIMPLYHSDLRH
;
A
#
# COMPACT_ATOMS: atom_id res chain seq x y z
N MET A 1 -15.11 -23.03 -12.49
CA MET A 1 -14.69 -22.40 -11.22
C MET A 1 -14.59 -20.89 -11.41
N VAL A 2 -15.29 -20.08 -10.62
CA VAL A 2 -15.32 -18.61 -10.78
C VAL A 2 -14.43 -17.96 -9.72
N ARG A 3 -13.35 -17.29 -10.14
CA ARG A 3 -12.41 -16.57 -9.26
C ARG A 3 -12.90 -15.15 -8.97
N VAL A 4 -12.97 -14.78 -7.69
CA VAL A 4 -13.28 -13.41 -7.26
C VAL A 4 -12.13 -12.46 -7.64
N LYS A 5 -12.41 -11.46 -8.47
CA LYS A 5 -11.40 -10.50 -8.94
C LYS A 5 -11.22 -9.36 -7.93
N SER A 6 -9.96 -9.08 -7.58
CA SER A 6 -9.59 -7.95 -6.72
C SER A 6 -8.95 -6.80 -7.51
N ARG A 7 -8.79 -5.65 -6.86
CA ARG A 7 -8.01 -4.51 -7.32
C ARG A 7 -7.04 -4.10 -6.22
N TYR A 8 -5.86 -3.67 -6.63
CA TYR A 8 -4.80 -3.21 -5.73
C TYR A 8 -4.60 -1.72 -5.96
N LEU A 9 -4.71 -0.94 -4.90
CA LEU A 9 -4.39 0.49 -4.91
C LEU A 9 -3.00 0.64 -4.30
N LEU A 10 -2.10 1.20 -5.08
CA LEU A 10 -0.78 1.63 -4.63
C LEU A 10 -0.92 3.06 -4.14
N CYS A 11 -0.70 3.27 -2.85
CA CYS A 11 -0.82 4.57 -2.20
C CYS A 11 0.50 5.00 -1.56
N GLU A 12 0.67 6.30 -1.40
CA GLU A 12 1.78 6.94 -0.71
C GLU A 12 1.21 7.77 0.44
N ILE A 13 1.69 7.49 1.66
CA ILE A 13 1.39 8.25 2.86
C ILE A 13 2.40 9.38 2.96
N ASN A 14 1.88 10.60 2.89
CA ASN A 14 2.64 11.82 3.10
C ASN A 14 2.40 12.33 4.52
N VAL A 15 3.48 12.53 5.27
CA VAL A 15 3.47 13.05 6.64
C VAL A 15 4.41 14.26 6.70
N SER A 16 4.10 15.23 7.57
CA SER A 16 4.94 16.41 7.77
C SER A 16 6.33 16.06 8.28
N ASP A 17 6.42 15.14 9.25
CA ASP A 17 7.69 14.65 9.80
C ASP A 17 7.90 13.18 9.45
N ARG A 18 9.01 12.84 8.81
CA ARG A 18 9.26 11.48 8.31
C ARG A 18 9.43 10.46 9.43
N ARG A 19 9.78 10.91 10.64
CA ARG A 19 9.90 10.04 11.83
C ARG A 19 8.56 9.43 12.24
N ASP A 20 7.46 10.10 11.92
CA ASP A 20 6.13 9.61 12.26
C ASP A 20 5.69 8.45 11.36
N LEU A 21 6.26 8.33 10.15
CA LEU A 21 6.01 7.16 9.29
C LEU A 21 6.48 5.85 9.97
N LEU A 22 7.56 5.88 10.74
CA LEU A 22 8.09 4.72 11.48
C LEU A 22 7.17 4.27 12.62
N LYS A 23 6.25 5.13 13.05
CA LYS A 23 5.27 4.83 14.09
C LYS A 23 4.00 4.21 13.52
N LEU A 24 3.81 4.21 12.19
CA LEU A 24 2.63 3.68 11.56
C LEU A 24 2.62 2.15 11.59
N ASP A 25 1.44 1.61 11.86
CA ASP A 25 1.18 0.18 11.89
C ASP A 25 0.10 -0.18 10.86
N ASP A 26 0.16 -1.37 10.28
CA ASP A 26 -0.78 -1.87 9.27
C ASP A 26 -2.22 -1.77 9.75
N ARG A 27 -2.44 -2.11 11.02
CA ARG A 27 -3.76 -2.06 11.67
C ARG A 27 -4.28 -0.64 11.80
N ALA A 28 -3.40 0.31 12.13
CA ALA A 28 -3.74 1.72 12.25
C ALA A 28 -4.13 2.31 10.89
N VAL A 29 -3.36 1.99 9.84
CA VAL A 29 -3.69 2.40 8.46
C VAL A 29 -5.02 1.78 8.02
N ALA A 30 -5.21 0.47 8.23
CA ALA A 30 -6.44 -0.23 7.88
C ALA A 30 -7.67 0.35 8.61
N GLY A 31 -7.55 0.60 9.92
CA GLY A 31 -8.61 1.20 10.73
C GLY A 31 -8.97 2.59 10.26
N SER A 32 -7.97 3.42 9.98
CA SER A 32 -8.17 4.80 9.52
C SER A 32 -8.85 4.85 8.14
N VAL A 33 -8.47 3.96 7.22
CA VAL A 33 -9.12 3.84 5.91
C VAL A 33 -10.56 3.38 6.06
N LYS A 34 -10.84 2.37 6.91
CA LYS A 34 -12.21 1.91 7.20
C LYS A 34 -13.06 3.03 7.79
N ALA A 35 -12.52 3.78 8.75
CA ALA A 35 -13.20 4.91 9.37
C ALA A 35 -13.50 6.01 8.35
N ALA A 36 -12.55 6.34 7.47
CA ALA A 36 -12.78 7.33 6.41
C ALA A 36 -13.87 6.86 5.42
N VAL A 37 -13.86 5.58 5.03
CA VAL A 37 -14.91 5.01 4.19
C VAL A 37 -16.28 5.05 4.90
N ALA A 38 -16.35 4.70 6.19
CA ALA A 38 -17.59 4.78 6.95
C ALA A 38 -18.12 6.21 7.04
N ARG A 39 -17.25 7.21 7.25
CA ARG A 39 -17.64 8.63 7.28
C ARG A 39 -18.14 9.16 5.93
N THR A 40 -17.60 8.64 4.83
CA THR A 40 -17.89 9.17 3.48
C THR A 40 -19.02 8.44 2.78
N HIS A 41 -19.14 7.13 2.99
CA HIS A 41 -20.07 6.24 2.29
C HIS A 41 -21.05 5.52 3.23
N GLY A 42 -21.03 5.85 4.53
CA GLY A 42 -21.91 5.28 5.54
C GLY A 42 -21.70 3.78 5.77
N ASP A 43 -22.74 3.14 6.30
CA ASP A 43 -22.73 1.73 6.67
C ASP A 43 -22.52 0.81 5.46
N TYR A 44 -23.00 1.21 4.28
CA TYR A 44 -22.78 0.46 3.04
C TYR A 44 -21.29 0.34 2.70
N GLY A 45 -20.56 1.47 2.74
CA GLY A 45 -19.12 1.47 2.53
C GLY A 45 -18.37 0.69 3.61
N ALA A 46 -18.78 0.86 4.87
CA ALA A 46 -18.19 0.15 6.01
C ALA A 46 -18.36 -1.37 5.91
N ALA A 47 -19.54 -1.84 5.49
CA ALA A 47 -19.82 -3.25 5.28
C ALA A 47 -18.93 -3.83 4.17
N LEU A 48 -18.81 -3.15 3.02
CA LEU A 48 -17.94 -3.58 1.92
C LEU A 48 -16.46 -3.69 2.35
N CYS A 49 -15.99 -2.74 3.15
CA CYS A 49 -14.66 -2.79 3.75
C CYS A 49 -14.47 -3.92 4.78
N SER A 50 -15.54 -4.44 5.37
CA SER A 50 -15.43 -5.52 6.34
C SER A 50 -15.21 -6.89 5.68
N ILE A 51 -15.61 -7.05 4.41
CA ILE A 51 -15.58 -8.35 3.73
C ILE A 51 -14.19 -8.68 3.15
N ARG A 52 -13.61 -7.79 2.32
CA ARG A 52 -12.38 -8.10 1.53
C ARG A 52 -11.34 -7.00 1.46
N PHE A 53 -11.45 -5.96 2.28
CA PHE A 53 -10.40 -4.95 2.37
C PHE A 53 -9.25 -5.49 3.24
N CYS A 54 -8.03 -5.40 2.73
CA CYS A 54 -6.84 -5.62 3.54
C CYS A 54 -5.68 -4.75 3.07
N VAL A 55 -4.84 -4.36 4.02
CA VAL A 55 -3.51 -3.80 3.75
C VAL A 55 -2.59 -4.98 3.52
N LYS A 56 -1.98 -5.06 2.33
CA LYS A 56 -1.07 -6.16 1.96
C LYS A 56 0.40 -5.84 2.19
N TYR A 57 0.75 -4.56 2.14
CA TYR A 57 2.11 -4.09 2.34
C TYR A 57 2.07 -2.65 2.82
N LEU A 58 2.91 -2.35 3.82
CA LEU A 58 3.21 -1.01 4.29
C LEU A 58 4.73 -0.92 4.42
N ASN A 59 5.29 0.15 3.86
CA ASN A 59 6.68 0.49 4.08
C ASN A 59 6.75 1.77 4.92
N ALA A 60 7.15 1.61 6.17
CA ALA A 60 7.27 2.70 7.12
C ALA A 60 8.41 3.70 6.80
N HIS A 61 9.34 3.36 5.92
CA HIS A 61 10.42 4.27 5.52
C HIS A 61 10.04 5.15 4.32
N THR A 62 9.39 4.54 3.32
CA THR A 62 8.99 5.23 2.09
C THR A 62 7.58 5.80 2.16
N GLY A 63 6.74 5.28 3.06
CA GLY A 63 5.31 5.63 3.14
C GLY A 63 4.45 4.91 2.11
N ILE A 64 4.98 3.91 1.40
CA ILE A 64 4.23 3.20 0.35
C ILE A 64 3.31 2.13 0.96
N VAL A 65 2.08 2.06 0.46
CA VAL A 65 1.03 1.15 0.93
C VAL A 65 0.36 0.43 -0.24
N PHE A 66 0.08 -0.85 -0.06
CA PHE A 66 -0.77 -1.63 -0.96
C PHE A 66 -2.08 -1.96 -0.27
N LEU A 67 -3.17 -1.46 -0.85
CA LEU A 67 -4.52 -1.74 -0.40
C LEU A 67 -5.20 -2.70 -1.38
N ARG A 68 -5.68 -3.84 -0.90
CA ARG A 68 -6.52 -4.76 -1.68
C ARG A 68 -7.98 -4.42 -1.45
N PHE A 69 -8.75 -4.38 -2.54
CA PHE A 69 -10.19 -4.20 -2.48
C PHE A 69 -10.94 -5.00 -3.57
N HIS A 70 -12.26 -5.09 -3.43
CA HIS A 70 -13.11 -5.76 -4.40
C HIS A 70 -13.14 -5.00 -5.74
N LYS A 71 -13.04 -5.72 -6.88
CA LYS A 71 -12.99 -5.10 -8.22
C LYS A 71 -14.22 -4.25 -8.54
N GLY A 72 -15.41 -4.63 -8.07
CA GLY A 72 -16.64 -3.87 -8.31
C GLY A 72 -16.68 -2.51 -7.61
N PHE A 73 -15.98 -2.38 -6.48
CA PHE A 73 -16.19 -1.27 -5.55
C PHE A 73 -14.92 -0.45 -5.23
N TYR A 74 -13.81 -0.69 -5.93
CA TYR A 74 -12.54 0.02 -5.65
C TYR A 74 -12.63 1.55 -5.77
N LYS A 75 -13.56 2.06 -6.59
CA LYS A 75 -13.79 3.52 -6.74
C LYS A 75 -14.31 4.16 -5.45
N LEU A 76 -15.09 3.42 -4.66
CA LEU A 76 -15.59 3.86 -3.37
C LEU A 76 -14.44 4.04 -2.39
N LEU A 77 -13.53 3.06 -2.34
CA LEU A 77 -12.30 3.17 -1.56
C LEU A 77 -11.45 4.35 -2.05
N TRP A 78 -11.26 4.47 -3.37
CA TRP A 78 -10.41 5.51 -3.96
C TRP A 78 -10.92 6.92 -3.68
N SER A 79 -12.24 7.15 -3.72
CA SER A 79 -12.81 8.46 -3.39
C SER A 79 -12.74 8.79 -1.90
N ALA A 80 -12.63 7.79 -1.02
CA ALA A 80 -12.48 8.00 0.42
C ALA A 80 -11.05 8.33 0.86
N LEU A 81 -10.02 7.89 0.11
CA LEU A 81 -8.60 8.06 0.47
C LEU A 81 -8.18 9.52 0.73
N PRO A 82 -8.57 10.52 -0.09
CA PRO A 82 -8.15 11.91 0.12
C PRO A 82 -8.71 12.54 1.40
N PHE A 83 -9.77 11.97 1.97
CA PHE A 83 -10.41 12.47 3.19
C PHE A 83 -9.74 11.96 4.47
N ILE A 84 -8.67 11.17 4.35
CA ILE A 84 -7.86 10.76 5.49
C ILE A 84 -6.86 11.89 5.76
N THR A 85 -7.10 12.62 6.85
CA THR A 85 -6.27 13.74 7.30
C THR A 85 -5.32 13.37 8.45
N SER A 86 -5.62 12.29 9.16
CA SER A 86 -4.84 11.82 10.29
C SER A 86 -5.05 10.33 10.52
N ILE A 87 -3.99 9.65 10.95
CA ILE A 87 -4.02 8.26 11.40
C ILE A 87 -3.73 8.23 12.89
N GLU A 88 -4.58 7.55 13.64
CA GLU A 88 -4.36 7.29 15.05
C GLU A 88 -3.58 5.97 15.19
N CYS A 89 -2.40 6.04 15.82
CA CYS A 89 -1.59 4.87 16.12
C CYS A 89 -1.11 4.91 17.57
N ARG A 90 -1.43 3.87 18.36
CA ARG A 90 -0.99 3.72 19.77
C ARG A 90 -1.26 4.97 20.63
N GLY A 91 -2.41 5.63 20.42
CA GLY A 91 -2.80 6.84 21.15
C GLY A 91 -2.14 8.14 20.68
N GLN A 92 -1.37 8.11 19.58
CA GLN A 92 -0.82 9.30 18.92
C GLN A 92 -1.58 9.58 17.62
N ILE A 93 -1.95 10.83 17.40
CA ILE A 93 -2.58 11.28 16.16
C ILE A 93 -1.49 11.82 15.24
N ILE A 94 -1.26 11.12 14.13
CA ILE A 94 -0.26 11.49 13.13
C ILE A 94 -1.00 12.17 11.96
N PRO A 95 -0.77 13.46 11.69
CA PRO A 95 -1.37 14.13 10.54
C PRO A 95 -0.74 13.59 9.25
N CYS A 96 -1.58 13.08 8.35
CA CYS A 96 -1.10 12.44 7.13
C CYS A 96 -2.11 12.58 5.98
N PHE A 97 -1.60 12.49 4.76
CA PHE A 97 -2.42 12.44 3.55
C PHE A 97 -2.09 11.20 2.73
N LEU A 98 -3.12 10.50 2.24
CA LEU A 98 -2.94 9.33 1.37
C LEU A 98 -3.13 9.73 -0.09
N ASN A 99 -2.06 9.66 -0.87
CA ASN A 99 -2.09 9.85 -2.31
C ASN A 99 -2.15 8.50 -3.02
N CYS A 100 -3.08 8.31 -3.96
CA CYS A 100 -3.16 7.08 -4.75
C CYS A 100 -2.34 7.23 -6.04
N LEU A 101 -1.25 6.47 -6.15
CA LEU A 101 -0.33 6.51 -7.29
C LEU A 101 -0.84 5.66 -8.46
N HIS A 102 -1.37 4.47 -8.18
CA HIS A 102 -1.77 3.53 -9.23
C HIS A 102 -2.86 2.56 -8.76
N VAL A 103 -3.69 2.11 -9.69
CA VAL A 103 -4.68 1.04 -9.46
C VAL A 103 -4.40 -0.10 -10.43
N GLY A 104 -4.02 -1.27 -9.89
CA GLY A 104 -3.71 -2.45 -10.68
C GLY A 104 -4.65 -3.63 -10.44
N GLY A 105 -4.58 -4.60 -11.36
CA GLY A 105 -5.30 -5.87 -11.24
C GLY A 105 -4.55 -6.92 -10.42
N THR A 106 -3.22 -6.89 -10.46
CA THR A 106 -2.33 -7.81 -9.75
C THR A 106 -1.26 -7.03 -8.98
N ILE A 107 -0.68 -7.66 -7.97
CA ILE A 107 0.42 -7.07 -7.19
C ILE A 107 1.65 -6.87 -8.11
N ARG A 108 1.96 -7.86 -8.96
CA ARG A 108 3.07 -7.80 -9.93
C ARG A 108 3.03 -6.56 -10.82
N THR A 109 1.86 -6.18 -11.36
CA THR A 109 1.76 -4.95 -12.18
C THR A 109 1.99 -3.68 -11.37
N CYS A 110 1.52 -3.66 -10.12
CA CYS A 110 1.72 -2.52 -9.22
C CYS A 110 3.18 -2.39 -8.79
N GLN A 111 3.88 -3.50 -8.55
CA GLN A 111 5.32 -3.51 -8.23
C GLN A 111 6.15 -3.02 -9.42
N LYS A 112 5.87 -3.50 -10.64
CA LYS A 112 6.54 -3.00 -11.87
C LYS A 112 6.32 -1.49 -12.04
N PHE A 113 5.12 -1.00 -11.73
CA PHE A 113 4.84 0.43 -11.71
C PHE A 113 5.64 1.16 -10.62
N LEU A 114 5.68 0.64 -9.39
CA LEU A 114 6.39 1.24 -8.26
C LEU A 114 7.90 1.37 -8.54
N ILE A 115 8.52 0.34 -9.12
CA ILE A 115 9.93 0.40 -9.52
C ILE A 115 10.13 1.53 -10.53
N ARG A 116 9.34 1.58 -11.60
CA ARG A 116 9.41 2.65 -12.61
C ARG A 116 9.19 4.04 -12.01
N TYR A 117 8.26 4.16 -11.07
CA TYR A 117 7.98 5.39 -10.36
C TYR A 117 9.20 5.84 -9.56
N ASN A 118 9.77 4.95 -8.73
CA ASN A 118 10.95 5.24 -7.91
C ASN A 118 12.17 5.60 -8.77
N THR A 119 12.43 4.86 -9.86
CA THR A 119 13.50 5.18 -10.81
C THR A 119 13.34 6.59 -11.39
N ARG A 120 12.12 6.96 -11.80
CA ARG A 120 11.84 8.32 -12.30
C ARG A 120 12.06 9.39 -11.24
N GLN A 121 11.65 9.15 -10.00
CA GLN A 121 11.88 10.08 -8.89
C GLN A 121 13.38 10.31 -8.65
N LEU A 122 14.18 9.23 -8.63
CA LEU A 122 15.63 9.32 -8.48
C LEU A 122 16.29 10.13 -9.61
N HIS A 123 15.89 9.88 -10.87
CA HIS A 123 16.39 10.65 -12.01
C HIS A 123 16.00 12.14 -11.94
N GLN A 124 14.82 12.48 -11.44
CA GLN A 124 14.39 13.87 -11.27
C GLN A 124 15.10 14.58 -10.10
N MET A 125 15.48 13.82 -9.07
CA MET A 125 16.22 14.36 -7.92
C MET A 125 17.69 14.66 -8.27
N LEU A 126 18.35 13.83 -9.07
CA LEU A 126 19.77 13.96 -9.42
C LEU A 126 20.22 15.37 -9.87
N PRO A 127 19.54 16.05 -10.82
CA PRO A 127 19.93 17.39 -11.24
C PRO A 127 19.78 18.43 -10.13
N LYS A 128 18.78 18.30 -9.26
CA LYS A 128 18.51 19.26 -8.17
C LYS A 128 19.64 19.27 -7.12
N TYR A 129 20.30 18.13 -6.93
CA TYR A 129 21.45 18.00 -6.02
C TYR A 129 22.79 18.40 -6.65
N LYS A 130 22.84 18.87 -7.91
CA LYS A 130 24.09 19.38 -8.51
C LYS A 130 24.73 20.49 -7.66
N ASN A 131 23.93 21.26 -6.93
CA ASN A 131 24.34 22.47 -6.21
C ASN A 131 24.59 22.29 -4.70
N LYS A 132 24.36 21.11 -4.09
CA LYS A 132 24.30 20.96 -2.62
C LYS A 132 25.30 20.01 -1.93
N GLY A 133 26.06 19.20 -2.68
CA GLY A 133 27.14 18.38 -2.11
C GLY A 133 27.49 17.14 -2.94
N ASN A 134 28.77 16.72 -2.92
CA ASN A 134 29.25 15.56 -3.69
C ASN A 134 28.85 14.20 -3.08
N GLU A 135 28.54 14.15 -1.79
CA GLU A 135 28.29 12.89 -1.06
C GLU A 135 26.90 12.30 -1.31
N GLU A 136 25.86 13.14 -1.37
CA GLU A 136 24.50 12.69 -1.71
C GLU A 136 24.41 12.17 -3.15
N LYS A 137 25.17 12.78 -4.07
CA LYS A 137 25.29 12.30 -5.45
C LYS A 137 25.84 10.88 -5.50
N ARG A 138 26.88 10.60 -4.71
CA ARG A 138 27.50 9.26 -4.65
C ARG A 138 26.49 8.22 -4.17
N LYS A 139 25.75 8.51 -3.09
CA LYS A 139 24.70 7.60 -2.57
C LYS A 139 23.60 7.33 -3.60
N ILE A 140 23.16 8.36 -4.33
CA ILE A 140 22.14 8.19 -5.37
C ILE A 140 22.71 7.40 -6.56
N GLN A 141 23.95 7.66 -6.96
CA GLN A 141 24.63 6.92 -8.04
C GLN A 141 24.84 5.45 -7.67
N GLU A 142 25.24 5.16 -6.43
CA GLU A 142 25.33 3.81 -5.87
C GLU A 142 23.96 3.12 -5.87
N ALA A 143 22.91 3.81 -5.43
CA ALA A 143 21.55 3.27 -5.47
C ALA A 143 21.12 2.93 -6.91
N ILE A 144 21.38 3.81 -7.88
CA ILE A 144 21.05 3.57 -9.30
C ILE A 144 21.86 2.41 -9.88
N LEU A 145 23.16 2.34 -9.60
CA LEU A 145 24.02 1.23 -10.03
C LEU A 145 23.52 -0.10 -9.44
N SER A 146 23.15 -0.11 -8.16
CA SER A 146 22.61 -1.30 -7.50
C SER A 146 21.28 -1.77 -8.11
N CYS A 147 20.39 -0.84 -8.49
CA CYS A 147 19.15 -1.16 -9.20
C CYS A 147 19.34 -1.64 -10.65
N SER A 148 20.49 -1.36 -11.27
CA SER A 148 20.77 -1.75 -12.66
C SER A 148 21.13 -3.23 -12.82
N LEU A 149 21.64 -3.85 -11.75
CA LEU A 149 22.17 -5.22 -11.76
C LEU A 149 21.09 -6.30 -11.59
N THR A 150 19.89 -5.95 -11.13
CA THR A 150 18.76 -6.90 -10.97
C THR A 150 17.96 -7.11 -12.26
N GLY A 151 18.35 -6.48 -13.38
CA GLY A 151 17.67 -6.61 -14.68
C GLY A 151 17.69 -8.01 -15.31
N GLY A 152 18.47 -8.95 -14.76
CA GLY A 152 18.50 -10.36 -15.19
C GLY A 152 17.56 -11.31 -14.41
N GLY A 153 16.91 -10.84 -13.35
CA GLY A 153 16.19 -11.69 -12.39
C GLY A 153 14.68 -11.82 -12.59
N ASN A 154 14.15 -11.59 -13.80
CA ASN A 154 12.69 -11.70 -14.02
C ASN A 154 12.14 -13.10 -13.72
N LYS A 155 12.95 -14.17 -13.85
CA LYS A 155 12.53 -15.55 -13.57
C LYS A 155 12.51 -15.91 -12.08
N ALA A 156 13.49 -15.48 -11.29
CA ALA A 156 13.59 -15.87 -9.87
C ALA A 156 12.47 -15.26 -9.01
N LEU A 157 12.06 -14.03 -9.33
CA LEU A 157 10.88 -13.38 -8.73
C LEU A 157 9.55 -13.99 -9.19
N GLU A 158 9.52 -14.65 -10.35
CA GLU A 158 8.32 -15.33 -10.83
C GLU A 158 8.08 -16.64 -10.06
N ASP A 159 9.13 -17.39 -9.74
CA ASP A 159 9.08 -18.67 -9.03
C ASP A 159 8.76 -18.52 -7.53
N GLU A 160 9.32 -17.52 -6.83
CA GLU A 160 9.01 -17.24 -5.41
C GLU A 160 7.58 -16.73 -5.19
N LEU A 161 6.96 -16.13 -6.20
CA LEU A 161 5.59 -15.61 -6.13
C LEU A 161 4.53 -16.65 -6.53
N GLU A 162 4.92 -17.81 -7.04
CA GLU A 162 3.99 -18.92 -7.33
C GLU A 162 3.75 -19.79 -6.10
N SER A 163 4.74 -19.94 -5.22
CA SER A 163 4.60 -20.69 -3.96
C SER A 163 3.71 -19.99 -2.92
N GLU A 164 3.71 -18.66 -2.85
CA GLU A 164 2.85 -17.91 -1.90
C GLU A 164 1.37 -17.86 -2.32
N GLU A 165 1.02 -18.22 -3.56
CA GLU A 165 -0.38 -18.19 -4.05
C GLU A 165 -1.16 -19.47 -3.72
N GLU A 166 -0.50 -20.54 -3.27
CA GLU A 166 -1.15 -21.84 -2.99
C GLU A 166 -1.71 -21.98 -1.55
N ASP A 167 -1.26 -21.18 -0.58
CA ASP A 167 -1.61 -21.37 0.85
C ASP A 167 -2.86 -20.59 1.34
N ASP A 168 -3.60 -19.91 0.47
CA ASP A 168 -4.81 -19.11 0.84
C ASP A 168 -6.11 -19.97 0.89
N GLU A 169 -6.03 -21.28 1.18
CA GLU A 169 -7.19 -22.13 1.49
C GLU A 169 -7.46 -22.16 3.01
N PHE A 170 -7.94 -21.04 3.56
CA PHE A 170 -8.39 -21.02 4.97
C PHE A 170 -9.91 -21.16 5.09
N ILE A 171 -10.26 -22.32 5.64
CA ILE A 171 -11.55 -22.79 6.13
C ILE A 171 -12.33 -21.67 6.85
N MET A 172 -13.59 -21.46 6.47
CA MET A 172 -14.52 -20.63 7.23
C MET A 172 -14.73 -21.21 8.64
N PRO A 173 -14.44 -20.48 9.73
CA PRO A 173 -15.03 -20.82 11.02
C PRO A 173 -16.50 -20.40 10.94
N LEU A 174 -17.38 -21.40 10.81
CA LEU A 174 -18.79 -21.26 11.14
C LEU A 174 -18.89 -20.82 12.60
N TYR A 175 -19.07 -19.53 12.84
CA TYR A 175 -19.53 -19.05 14.15
C TYR A 175 -20.98 -19.49 14.29
N HIS A 176 -21.16 -20.65 14.94
CA HIS A 176 -22.43 -21.00 15.55
C HIS A 176 -22.77 -19.93 16.58
N SER A 177 -23.92 -19.32 16.36
CA SER A 177 -24.53 -18.35 17.25
C SER A 177 -25.27 -19.13 18.33
N ASP A 178 -24.59 -19.43 19.44
CA ASP A 178 -25.27 -19.85 20.65
C ASP A 178 -25.55 -18.62 21.52
N LEU A 179 -26.71 -18.02 21.26
CA LEU A 179 -27.53 -17.41 22.30
C LEU A 179 -27.98 -18.52 23.25
N ARG A 180 -27.71 -18.37 24.55
CA ARG A 180 -28.72 -18.54 25.61
C ARG A 180 -28.15 -18.23 27.02
N HIS A 181 -28.86 -17.31 27.66
CA HIS A 181 -29.06 -17.03 29.09
C HIS A 181 -27.85 -16.83 30.01
#